data_AF-W4RX18-F1
#
_entry.id   AF-W4RX18-F1
#
_cell.length_a   1.000
_cell.length_b   1.000
_cell.length_c   1.000
_cell.angle_alpha   90.00
_cell.angle_beta   90.00
_cell.angle_gamma   90.00
#
_symmetry.space_group_name_H-M   'P 1'
#
loop_
_entity.id
_entity.type
_entity.pdbx_description
1 polymer ?
#
loop_
_entity_poly.entity_id
_entity_poly.type
_entity_poly.pdbx_seq_one_letter_code
_entity_poly.pdbx_strand_id
1 'polypeptide(L)'
;MLAAGAEGTPTEGSGPLRLGVKSIEDERSRLINEVHIELFEIFSREEVPVKWATFSDPWGNRIGFFEYIEEQEMNERIKVFL
;
A
#
# COMPACT_ATOMS: atom_id res chain seq x y z
N MET A 1 15.28 -21.44 -11.10
CA MET A 1 16.06 -20.39 -10.42
C MET A 1 15.10 -19.69 -9.47
N LEU A 2 15.10 -20.08 -8.19
CA LEU A 2 14.21 -19.53 -7.16
C LEU A 2 14.91 -18.31 -6.55
N ALA A 3 14.34 -17.12 -6.71
CA ALA A 3 14.77 -15.96 -5.93
C ALA A 3 14.20 -16.15 -4.51
N ALA A 4 15.09 -16.41 -3.56
CA ALA A 4 14.76 -16.43 -2.15
C ALA A 4 14.42 -15.00 -1.72
N GLY A 5 13.14 -14.72 -1.48
CA GLY A 5 12.76 -13.64 -0.58
C GLY A 5 13.38 -13.92 0.79
N ALA A 6 13.93 -12.91 1.44
CA ALA A 6 14.65 -13.08 2.70
C ALA A 6 13.82 -13.86 3.72
N GLU A 7 14.40 -14.92 4.29
CA GLU A 7 13.82 -15.79 5.33
C GLU A 7 13.73 -15.09 6.70
N GLY A 8 13.31 -13.82 6.73
CA GLY A 8 13.14 -13.07 7.97
C GLY A 8 11.69 -13.13 8.43
N THR A 9 11.44 -13.59 9.65
CA THR A 9 10.16 -13.36 10.32
C THR A 9 10.04 -11.84 10.57
N PRO A 10 9.01 -11.14 10.04
CA PRO A 10 8.80 -9.74 10.35
C PRO A 10 8.76 -9.55 11.87
N THR A 11 9.47 -8.54 12.38
CA THR A 11 9.45 -8.24 13.83
C THR A 11 8.01 -8.01 14.27
N GLU A 12 7.58 -8.69 15.35
CA GLU A 12 6.25 -8.50 15.93
C GLU A 12 5.99 -7.00 16.18
N GLY A 13 4.84 -6.52 15.72
CA GLY A 13 4.44 -5.12 15.84
C GLY A 13 4.92 -4.19 14.72
N SER A 14 5.78 -4.63 13.80
CA SER A 14 6.09 -3.84 12.60
C SER A 14 4.99 -4.00 11.56
N GLY A 15 4.29 -2.90 11.27
CA GLY A 15 3.31 -2.85 10.19
C GLY A 15 3.94 -3.08 8.82
N PRO A 16 3.14 -3.40 7.78
CA PRO A 16 3.66 -3.55 6.42
C PRO A 16 4.34 -2.27 5.93
N LEU A 17 5.29 -2.39 5.01
CA LEU A 17 5.82 -1.24 4.27
C LEU A 17 4.64 -0.56 3.55
N ARG A 18 4.45 0.74 3.80
CA ARG A 18 3.36 1.51 3.20
C ARG A 18 3.87 2.50 2.15
N LEU A 19 3.30 2.43 0.96
CA LEU A 19 3.58 3.33 -0.15
C LEU A 19 2.42 4.29 -0.36
N GLY A 20 2.72 5.58 -0.50
CA GLY A 20 1.73 6.60 -0.85
C GLY A 20 1.41 6.52 -2.34
N VAL A 21 0.13 6.47 -2.70
CA VAL A 21 -0.34 6.41 -4.09
C VAL A 21 -1.40 7.48 -4.34
N LYS A 22 -1.59 7.84 -5.61
CA LYS A 22 -2.64 8.80 -6.01
C LYS A 22 -4.04 8.19 -5.98
N SER A 23 -4.15 6.90 -6.32
CA SER A 23 -5.41 6.16 -6.40
C SER A 23 -5.18 4.70 -6.04
N ILE A 24 -5.61 4.26 -4.86
CA ILE A 24 -5.57 2.85 -4.44
C ILE A 24 -6.47 2.02 -5.34
N GLU A 25 -7.57 2.57 -5.83
CA GLU A 25 -8.49 1.87 -6.74
C GLU A 25 -7.83 1.56 -8.10
N ASP A 26 -7.13 2.54 -8.68
CA ASP A 26 -6.41 2.35 -9.94
C ASP A 26 -5.23 1.39 -9.75
N GLU A 27 -4.47 1.53 -8.66
CA GLU A 27 -3.36 0.62 -8.36
C GLU A 27 -3.84 -0.79 -8.05
N ARG A 28 -4.98 -0.95 -7.36
CA ARG A 28 -5.60 -2.26 -7.14
C ARG A 28 -5.96 -2.90 -8.47
N SER A 29 -6.62 -2.15 -9.35
CA SER A 29 -7.01 -2.62 -10.68
C SER A 29 -5.79 -3.02 -11.50
N ARG A 30 -4.74 -2.19 -11.52
CA ARG A 30 -3.47 -2.47 -12.18
C ARG A 30 -2.81 -3.72 -11.63
N LEU A 31 -2.72 -3.87 -10.31
CA LEU A 31 -2.06 -5.01 -9.69
C LEU A 31 -2.83 -6.32 -9.90
N ILE A 32 -4.17 -6.29 -9.88
CA ILE A 32 -4.98 -7.48 -10.21
C ILE A 32 -4.75 -7.89 -11.66
N ASN A 33 -4.75 -6.94 -12.60
CA ASN A 33 -4.64 -7.23 -14.04
C ASN A 33 -3.21 -7.61 -14.47
N GLU A 34 -2.20 -6.93 -13.95
CA GLU A 34 -0.81 -7.08 -14.41
C GLU A 34 -0.01 -8.06 -13.55
N VAL A 35 -0.29 -8.09 -12.24
CA VAL A 35 0.49 -8.84 -11.24
C VAL A 35 -0.30 -10.03 -10.67
N HIS A 36 -1.60 -10.14 -10.99
CA HIS A 36 -2.46 -11.25 -10.60
C HIS A 36 -2.57 -11.45 -9.08
N ILE A 37 -2.62 -10.35 -8.33
CA ILE A 37 -2.92 -10.40 -6.89
C ILE A 37 -4.43 -10.55 -6.66
N GLU A 38 -4.79 -10.97 -5.45
CA GLU A 38 -6.19 -11.01 -5.01
C GLU A 38 -6.77 -9.60 -4.81
N LEU A 39 -8.09 -9.49 -4.97
CA LEU A 39 -8.83 -8.29 -4.59
C LEU A 39 -8.65 -8.05 -3.09
N PHE A 40 -8.28 -6.83 -2.73
CA PHE A 40 -8.13 -6.42 -1.33
C PHE A 40 -9.09 -5.29 -0.97
N GLU A 41 -9.41 -5.22 0.32
CA GLU A 41 -10.29 -4.20 0.89
C GLU A 41 -9.56 -2.86 1.08
N ILE A 42 -10.28 -1.78 0.84
CA ILE A 42 -9.84 -0.42 1.08
C ILE A 42 -10.60 0.10 2.30
N PHE A 43 -9.86 0.47 3.32
CA PHE A 43 -10.38 0.98 4.59
C PHE A 43 -10.27 2.50 4.63
N SER A 44 -11.24 3.13 5.28
CA SER A 44 -11.23 4.55 5.64
C SER A 44 -11.97 4.74 6.95
N ARG A 45 -11.60 5.74 7.74
CA ARG A 45 -12.35 6.18 8.92
C ARG A 45 -12.19 7.69 9.09
N GLU A 46 -13.18 8.32 9.72
CA GLU A 46 -13.28 9.77 9.83
C GLU A 46 -12.06 10.41 10.49
N GLU A 47 -11.44 9.74 11.47
CA GLU A 47 -10.29 10.27 12.21
C GLU A 47 -8.94 10.11 11.47
N VAL A 48 -8.93 9.52 10.27
CA VAL A 48 -7.70 9.26 9.51
C VAL A 48 -7.79 9.95 8.15
N PRO A 49 -6.83 10.84 7.81
CA PRO A 49 -6.89 11.66 6.58
C PRO A 49 -6.59 10.89 5.29
N VAL A 50 -6.39 9.57 5.40
CA VAL A 50 -6.07 8.69 4.29
C VAL A 50 -7.03 7.51 4.29
N LYS A 51 -7.35 7.02 3.10
CA LYS A 51 -7.77 5.62 2.95
C LYS A 51 -6.53 4.74 2.78
N TRP A 52 -6.64 3.48 3.17
CA TRP A 52 -5.51 2.56 3.09
C TRP A 52 -5.96 1.14 2.76
N ALA A 53 -5.02 0.36 2.26
CA ALA A 53 -5.21 -1.05 1.99
C ALA A 53 -3.96 -1.83 2.38
N THR A 54 -4.11 -3.13 2.56
CA THR A 54 -2.99 -4.05 2.76
C THR A 54 -3.27 -5.31 1.95
N PHE A 55 -2.27 -5.77 1.20
CA PHE A 55 -2.37 -6.93 0.35
C PHE A 55 -1.07 -7.74 0.42
N SER A 56 -1.12 -8.96 -0.10
CA SER A 56 0.07 -9.78 -0.30
C SER A 56 0.44 -9.76 -1.78
N ASP A 57 1.72 -9.52 -2.08
CA ASP A 57 2.21 -9.71 -3.44
C ASP A 57 2.38 -11.20 -3.76
N PRO A 58 2.69 -11.58 -5.02
CA PRO A 58 2.86 -12.98 -5.41
C PRO A 58 3.99 -13.73 -4.68
N TRP A 59 4.87 -13.01 -3.99
CA TRP A 59 5.97 -13.59 -3.20
C TRP A 59 5.62 -13.70 -1.70
N GLY A 60 4.42 -13.30 -1.29
CA GLY A 60 3.96 -13.35 0.09
C GLY A 60 4.40 -12.15 0.93
N ASN A 61 4.98 -11.11 0.33
CA ASN A 61 5.29 -9.88 1.06
C ASN A 61 4.00 -9.13 1.37
N ARG A 62 3.85 -8.70 2.62
CA ARG A 62 2.72 -7.85 3.04
C ARG A 62 3.04 -6.38 2.75
N ILE A 63 2.34 -5.80 1.79
CA ILE A 63 2.53 -4.41 1.35
C ILE A 63 1.26 -3.63 1.68
N GLY A 64 1.41 -2.35 2.05
CA GLY A 64 0.29 -1.44 2.23
C GLY A 64 0.33 -0.27 1.26
N PHE A 65 -0.85 0.19 0.86
CA PHE A 65 -1.01 1.48 0.21
C PHE A 65 -1.76 2.45 1.11
N PHE A 66 -1.48 3.73 0.94
CA PHE A 66 -2.33 4.81 1.44
C PHE A 66 -2.50 5.89 0.39
N GLU A 67 -3.67 6.52 0.41
CA GLU A 67 -4.05 7.64 -0.45
C GLU A 67 -4.75 8.67 0.42
N TYR A 68 -4.35 9.93 0.28
CA TYR A 68 -5.01 11.03 0.97
C TYR A 68 -6.42 11.24 0.45
N ILE A 69 -7.34 11.51 1.37
CA ILE A 69 -8.73 11.84 1.03
C ILE A 69 -8.77 13.21 0.35
N GLU A 70 -7.96 14.16 0.85
CA GLU A 70 -7.87 15.52 0.33
C GLU A 70 -6.55 15.73 -0.44
N GLU A 71 -6.65 16.15 -1.71
CA GLU A 71 -5.49 16.36 -2.58
C GLU A 71 -4.54 17.44 -2.03
N GLN A 72 -5.10 18.43 -1.33
CA GLN A 72 -4.31 19.49 -0.71
C GLN A 72 -3.35 18.93 0.35
N GLU A 73 -3.82 18.02 1.22
CA GLU A 73 -2.97 17.41 2.25
C GLU A 73 -1.84 16.57 1.64
N MET A 74 -2.12 15.84 0.56
CA MET A 74 -1.10 15.12 -0.20
C MET A 74 -0.02 16.10 -0.70
N ASN A 75 -0.44 17.19 -1.33
CA ASN A 75 0.46 18.18 -1.92
C ASN A 75 1.31 18.89 -0.87
N GLU A 76 0.77 19.18 0.32
CA GLU A 76 1.53 19.73 1.44
C GLU A 76 2.61 18.76 1.94
N ARG A 77 2.34 17.45 1.95
CA ARG A 77 3.28 16.42 2.39
C ARG A 77 4.38 16.13 1.38
N ILE A 78 4.07 16.14 0.09
CA ILE A 78 5.08 15.95 -0.97
C ILE A 78 6.07 17.11 -1.01
N LYS A 79 5.61 18.35 -0.80
CA LYS A 79 6.45 19.55 -0.77
C LYS A 79 7.53 19.53 0.33
N VAL A 80 7.39 18.70 1.37
CA VAL A 80 8.43 18.55 2.41
C VAL A 80 9.70 17.89 1.87
N PHE A 81 9.61 17.17 0.74
CA PHE A 81 10.71 16.39 0.17
C PHE A 81 11.26 16.96 -1.15
N LEU A 82 10.74 18.11 -1.63
CA LEU A 82 11.18 18.81 -2.84
C LEU A 82 11.66 20.22 -2.50
#